data_AF-A0A7X6USH5-F1
#
_entry.id   AF-A0A7X6USH5-F1
#
_cell.length_a   1.000
_cell.length_b   1.000
_cell.length_c   1.000
_cell.angle_alpha   90.00
_cell.angle_beta   90.00
_cell.angle_gamma   90.00
#
_symmetry.space_group_name_H-M   'P 1'
#
loop_
_entity.id
_entity.type
_entity.pdbx_description
1 polymer ?
#
loop_
_entity_poly.entity_id
_entity_poly.type
_entity_poly.pdbx_seq_one_letter_code
_entity_poly.pdbx_strand_id
1 'polypeptide(L)'
;MSKLSIKVYRNLMGANEHWAAKTRRLLKQHRILMLNLIGSPGAGKTLLLEKSVRPLSRQLRFAVLEGDIATTRDAERLARLRCQVSQLITDGTCHLQAKMVHHAIRDLPLEELDVIVVENVGNLVCSAAFDIGEHGKVAILSITEGEDKPLKYPALFRNAQAVVLTKMDLLPHLAFKLQTCLGYLRQVNANLPVFPVSNVSGKGLRAWTRWLVEQQRAGLKTSS
;
A
#
# COMPACT_ATOMS: atom_id res chain seq x y z
N MET A 1 29.45 -18.31 35.87
CA MET A 1 28.42 -18.34 34.81
C MET A 1 28.78 -17.29 33.76
N SER A 2 29.22 -17.71 32.58
CA SER A 2 29.55 -16.81 31.47
C SER A 2 28.26 -16.17 30.93
N LYS A 3 28.16 -14.84 30.98
CA LYS A 3 27.13 -14.09 30.27
C LYS A 3 27.43 -14.20 28.78
N LEU A 4 26.72 -15.07 28.07
CA LEU A 4 26.71 -15.08 26.61
C LEU A 4 26.03 -13.79 26.12
N SER A 5 26.82 -12.87 25.57
CA SER A 5 26.32 -11.67 24.93
C SER A 5 25.73 -12.02 23.56
N ILE A 6 24.45 -11.75 23.36
CA ILE A 6 23.79 -11.87 22.06
C ILE A 6 24.30 -10.75 21.16
N LYS A 7 25.01 -11.12 20.08
CA LYS A 7 25.44 -10.17 19.04
C LYS A 7 24.26 -9.89 18.11
N VAL A 8 23.74 -8.67 18.15
CA VAL A 8 22.72 -8.18 17.21
C VAL A 8 23.44 -7.49 16.06
N TYR A 9 23.35 -8.06 14.86
CA TYR A 9 23.88 -7.46 13.65
C TYR A 9 22.79 -6.61 13.00
N ARG A 10 22.98 -5.28 12.98
CA ARG A 10 22.22 -4.34 12.15
C ARG A 10 23.18 -3.64 11.21
N ASN A 11 23.22 -4.06 9.95
CA ASN A 11 23.07 -3.19 8.79
C ASN A 11 23.20 -4.01 7.49
N LEU A 12 22.10 -4.17 6.76
CA LEU A 12 22.09 -4.64 5.37
C LEU A 12 21.26 -3.68 4.48
N MET A 13 20.89 -2.50 5.01
CA MET A 13 19.85 -1.63 4.42
C MET A 13 20.36 -0.53 3.47
N GLY A 14 21.67 -0.25 3.47
CA GLY A 14 22.21 0.90 2.70
C GLY A 14 21.94 0.83 1.19
N ALA A 15 21.92 -0.37 0.60
CA ALA A 15 21.57 -0.51 -0.82
C ALA A 15 20.09 -0.24 -1.09
N ASN A 16 19.17 -0.71 -0.23
CA ASN A 16 17.73 -0.51 -0.40
C ASN A 16 17.35 0.97 -0.23
N GLU A 17 17.87 1.62 0.82
CA GLU A 17 17.65 3.04 1.09
C GLU A 17 18.14 3.93 -0.06
N HIS A 18 19.29 3.60 -0.65
CA HIS A 18 19.81 4.29 -1.83
C HIS A 18 18.85 4.24 -3.02
N TRP A 19 18.30 3.07 -3.34
CA TRP A 19 17.33 2.93 -4.43
C TRP A 19 16.00 3.61 -4.10
N ALA A 20 15.52 3.52 -2.85
CA ALA A 20 14.32 4.22 -2.41
C ALA A 20 14.47 5.75 -2.55
N ALA A 21 15.64 6.29 -2.19
CA ALA A 21 15.96 7.71 -2.36
C ALA A 21 16.02 8.11 -3.84
N LYS A 22 16.58 7.26 -4.73
CA LYS A 22 16.55 7.51 -6.18
C LYS A 22 15.13 7.54 -6.73
N THR A 23 14.29 6.58 -6.33
CA THR A 23 12.87 6.53 -6.72
C THR A 23 12.14 7.80 -6.29
N ARG A 24 12.30 8.26 -5.04
CA ARG A 24 11.68 9.53 -4.61
C ARG A 24 12.10 10.73 -5.43
N ARG A 25 13.40 10.84 -5.77
CA ARG A 25 13.89 11.96 -6.61
C ARG A 25 13.22 11.93 -7.98
N LEU A 26 13.15 10.77 -8.60
CA LEU A 26 12.49 10.58 -9.89
C LEU A 26 11.00 10.95 -9.82
N LEU A 27 10.27 10.43 -8.84
CA LEU A 27 8.86 10.74 -8.64
C LEU A 27 8.63 12.24 -8.38
N LYS A 28 9.51 12.90 -7.62
CA LYS A 28 9.44 14.34 -7.36
C LYS A 28 9.64 15.15 -8.65
N GLN A 29 10.58 14.75 -9.51
CA GLN A 29 10.83 15.44 -10.79
C GLN A 29 9.59 15.42 -11.69
N HIS A 30 8.88 14.30 -11.75
CA HIS A 30 7.65 14.14 -12.55
C HIS A 30 6.37 14.48 -11.77
N ARG A 31 6.46 14.90 -10.50
CA ARG A 31 5.32 15.24 -9.64
C ARG A 31 4.30 14.09 -9.48
N ILE A 32 4.79 12.86 -9.41
CA ILE A 32 3.97 11.64 -9.29
C ILE A 32 3.82 11.25 -7.82
N LEU A 33 2.59 11.04 -7.36
CA LEU A 33 2.34 10.42 -6.07
C LEU A 33 2.55 8.90 -6.18
N MET A 34 3.35 8.32 -5.28
CA MET A 34 3.46 6.86 -5.15
C MET A 34 2.98 6.37 -3.80
N LEU A 35 2.02 5.45 -3.80
CA LEU A 35 1.49 4.80 -2.59
C LEU A 35 1.75 3.29 -2.61
N ASN A 36 2.10 2.74 -1.45
CA ASN A 36 2.38 1.32 -1.27
C ASN A 36 1.23 0.67 -0.48
N LEU A 37 0.41 -0.15 -1.14
CA LEU A 37 -0.68 -0.90 -0.51
C LEU A 37 -0.14 -2.16 0.14
N ILE A 38 -0.25 -2.25 1.47
CA ILE A 38 0.25 -3.38 2.26
C ILE A 38 -0.91 -3.99 3.03
N GLY A 39 -1.07 -5.30 2.95
CA GLY A 39 -2.13 -6.04 3.63
C GLY A 39 -1.90 -7.53 3.53
N SER A 40 -2.63 -8.32 4.32
CA SER A 40 -2.58 -9.79 4.26
C SER A 40 -2.98 -10.34 2.89
N PRO A 41 -2.61 -11.59 2.57
CA PRO A 41 -3.21 -12.32 1.45
C PRO A 41 -4.74 -12.32 1.59
N GLY A 42 -5.47 -12.00 0.51
CA GLY A 42 -6.93 -11.95 0.54
C GLY A 42 -7.55 -10.77 1.31
N ALA A 43 -6.76 -9.76 1.71
CA ALA A 43 -7.28 -8.54 2.33
C ALA A 43 -8.09 -7.65 1.36
N GLY A 44 -8.05 -7.93 0.05
CA GLY A 44 -8.85 -7.24 -0.97
C GLY A 44 -8.15 -6.05 -1.63
N LYS A 45 -6.82 -6.04 -1.69
CA LYS A 45 -5.98 -5.01 -2.33
C LYS A 45 -6.30 -4.83 -3.82
N THR A 46 -6.20 -5.89 -4.62
CA THR A 46 -6.51 -5.86 -6.06
C THR A 46 -7.94 -5.40 -6.35
N LEU A 47 -8.92 -5.91 -5.60
CA LEU A 47 -10.32 -5.53 -5.78
C LEU A 47 -10.56 -4.07 -5.39
N LEU A 48 -9.89 -3.55 -4.35
CA LEU A 48 -9.93 -2.13 -4.02
C LEU A 48 -9.37 -1.29 -5.18
N LEU A 49 -8.27 -1.71 -5.80
CA LEU A 49 -7.68 -1.05 -6.96
C LEU A 49 -8.63 -1.04 -8.16
N GLU A 50 -9.20 -2.19 -8.54
CA GLU A 50 -10.20 -2.28 -9.61
C GLU A 50 -11.36 -1.30 -9.42
N LYS A 51 -11.86 -1.19 -8.18
CA LYS A 51 -12.97 -0.31 -7.84
C LYS A 51 -12.56 1.16 -7.69
N SER A 52 -11.28 1.45 -7.47
CA SER A 52 -10.76 2.82 -7.29
C SER A 52 -10.29 3.45 -8.60
N VAL A 53 -9.58 2.71 -9.44
CA VAL A 53 -8.98 3.23 -10.69
C VAL A 53 -10.07 3.63 -11.69
N ARG A 54 -11.11 2.80 -11.87
CA ARG A 54 -12.17 3.05 -12.86
C ARG A 54 -12.89 4.41 -12.69
N PRO A 55 -13.34 4.82 -11.49
CA PRO A 55 -13.93 6.14 -11.30
C PRO A 55 -12.91 7.29 -11.29
N LEU A 56 -11.65 7.02 -10.95
CA LEU A 56 -10.60 8.04 -10.87
C LEU A 56 -9.90 8.30 -12.21
N SER A 57 -10.03 7.42 -13.20
CA SER A 57 -9.36 7.55 -14.51
C SER A 57 -9.73 8.81 -15.31
N ARG A 58 -10.84 9.47 -14.96
CA ARG A 58 -11.23 10.78 -15.52
C ARG A 58 -10.53 11.97 -14.86
N GLN A 59 -9.90 11.77 -13.70
CA GLN A 59 -9.30 12.82 -12.88
C GLN A 59 -7.80 12.65 -12.69
N LEU A 60 -7.31 11.41 -12.73
CA LEU A 60 -5.92 11.05 -12.50
C LEU A 60 -5.52 9.93 -13.46
N ARG A 61 -4.28 10.00 -13.95
CA ARG A 61 -3.64 8.98 -14.77
C ARG A 61 -2.84 8.04 -13.88
N PHE A 62 -3.15 6.75 -13.95
CA PHE A 62 -2.61 5.73 -13.06
C PHE A 62 -1.63 4.80 -13.76
N ALA A 63 -0.63 4.36 -13.01
CA ALA A 63 0.02 3.07 -13.22
C ALA A 63 -0.06 2.23 -11.95
N VAL A 64 -0.09 0.91 -12.13
CA VAL A 64 -0.05 -0.06 -11.03
C VAL A 64 1.18 -0.94 -11.18
N LEU A 65 1.95 -1.06 -10.10
CA LEU A 65 2.98 -2.09 -9.98
C LEU A 65 2.41 -3.20 -9.09
N GLU A 66 2.19 -4.37 -9.68
CA GLU A 66 1.63 -5.53 -8.98
C GLU A 66 2.76 -6.44 -8.53
N GLY A 67 2.88 -6.67 -7.22
CA GLY A 67 3.90 -7.50 -6.62
C GLY A 67 3.34 -8.81 -6.08
N ASP A 68 3.73 -9.92 -6.70
CA ASP A 68 3.33 -11.27 -6.28
C ASP A 68 4.55 -12.21 -6.23
N ILE A 69 4.40 -13.31 -5.52
CA ILE A 69 5.45 -14.31 -5.32
C ILE A 69 5.68 -15.12 -6.60
N ALA A 70 4.62 -15.45 -7.34
CA ALA A 70 4.72 -16.44 -8.42
C ALA A 70 3.70 -16.33 -9.57
N THR A 71 2.66 -15.49 -9.48
CA THR A 71 1.60 -15.48 -10.49
C THR A 71 1.38 -14.10 -11.12
N THR A 72 0.72 -14.09 -12.27
CA THR A 72 0.30 -12.88 -13.01
C THR A 72 -1.19 -12.58 -12.85
N ARG A 73 -1.90 -13.32 -11.98
CA ARG A 73 -3.37 -13.31 -11.93
C ARG A 73 -3.94 -11.93 -11.59
N ASP A 74 -3.32 -11.25 -10.64
CA ASP A 74 -3.77 -9.91 -10.23
C ASP A 74 -3.38 -8.85 -11.28
N ALA A 75 -2.21 -8.95 -11.92
CA ALA A 75 -1.88 -8.08 -13.05
C ALA A 75 -2.82 -8.27 -14.26
N GLU A 76 -3.19 -9.50 -14.61
CA GLU A 76 -4.14 -9.78 -15.70
C GLU A 76 -5.53 -9.20 -15.42
N ARG A 77 -5.96 -9.22 -14.16
CA ARG A 77 -7.20 -8.59 -13.73
C ARG A 77 -7.12 -7.07 -13.84
N LEU A 78 -6.02 -6.49 -13.38
CA LEU A 78 -5.77 -5.04 -13.43
C LEU A 78 -5.55 -4.53 -14.86
N ALA A 79 -4.98 -5.33 -15.76
CA ALA A 79 -4.75 -4.96 -17.17
C ALA A 79 -6.07 -4.74 -17.95
N ARG A 80 -7.19 -5.24 -17.43
CA ARG A 80 -8.53 -4.94 -17.96
C ARG A 80 -8.98 -3.51 -17.62
N LEU A 81 -8.29 -2.85 -16.70
CA LEU A 81 -8.45 -1.43 -16.42
C LEU A 81 -7.67 -0.64 -17.48
N ARG A 82 -8.16 0.55 -17.82
CA ARG A 82 -7.47 1.47 -18.74
C ARG A 82 -6.33 2.19 -18.01
N CYS A 83 -5.39 1.45 -17.43
CA CYS A 83 -4.18 1.97 -16.79
C CYS A 83 -2.99 1.05 -17.08
N GLN A 84 -1.78 1.60 -17.00
CA GLN A 84 -0.56 0.83 -17.16
C GLN A 84 -0.39 -0.13 -15.98
N VAL A 85 -0.05 -1.39 -16.24
CA VAL A 85 0.19 -2.40 -15.19
C VAL A 85 1.52 -3.09 -15.47
N SER A 86 2.39 -3.16 -14.47
CA SER A 86 3.65 -3.90 -14.53
C SER A 86 3.69 -4.94 -13.41
N GLN A 87 3.96 -6.19 -13.77
CA GLN A 87 4.14 -7.29 -12.82
C GLN A 87 5.56 -7.25 -12.23
N LEU A 88 5.67 -7.49 -10.93
CA LEU A 88 6.91 -7.63 -10.17
C LEU A 88 6.90 -8.98 -9.44
N ILE A 89 7.54 -9.99 -10.06
CA ILE A 89 7.67 -11.31 -9.45
C ILE A 89 8.85 -11.29 -8.48
N THR A 90 8.61 -11.70 -7.24
CA THR A 90 9.59 -11.59 -6.15
C THR A 90 10.46 -12.84 -5.96
N ASP A 91 10.25 -13.88 -6.78
CA ASP A 91 10.96 -15.16 -6.78
C ASP A 91 11.14 -15.76 -5.37
N GLY A 92 10.04 -15.77 -4.60
CA GLY A 92 9.99 -16.35 -3.26
C GLY A 92 10.23 -15.37 -2.10
N THR A 93 10.58 -14.12 -2.36
CA THR A 93 10.73 -13.12 -1.28
C THR A 93 9.37 -12.55 -0.83
N CYS A 94 9.21 -12.32 0.48
CA CYS A 94 7.93 -11.91 1.08
C CYS A 94 7.59 -10.41 0.95
N HIS A 95 8.37 -9.64 0.19
CA HIS A 95 8.24 -8.19 0.04
C HIS A 95 8.91 -7.69 -1.24
N LEU A 96 8.51 -6.52 -1.72
CA LEU A 96 9.18 -5.83 -2.82
C LEU A 96 10.44 -5.07 -2.36
N GLN A 97 11.48 -5.09 -3.20
CA GLN A 97 12.73 -4.35 -2.97
C GLN A 97 12.75 -3.03 -3.74
N ALA A 98 13.35 -1.99 -3.17
CA ALA A 98 13.40 -0.66 -3.79
C ALA A 98 14.07 -0.66 -5.17
N LYS A 99 15.10 -1.49 -5.38
CA LYS A 99 15.78 -1.61 -6.68
C LYS A 99 14.82 -2.08 -7.78
N MET A 100 14.05 -3.13 -7.50
CA MET A 100 13.08 -3.71 -8.43
C MET A 100 11.99 -2.68 -8.77
N VAL A 101 11.43 -2.02 -7.75
CA VAL A 101 10.43 -0.96 -7.93
C VAL A 101 11.00 0.21 -8.73
N HIS A 102 12.24 0.64 -8.46
CA HIS A 102 12.89 1.71 -9.20
C HIS A 102 13.01 1.41 -10.70
N HIS A 103 13.45 0.20 -11.05
CA HIS A 103 13.57 -0.21 -12.46
C HIS A 103 12.20 -0.26 -13.13
N ALA A 104 11.18 -0.86 -12.49
CA ALA A 104 9.84 -0.90 -13.05
C ALA A 104 9.23 0.49 -13.26
N ILE A 105 9.49 1.46 -12.37
CA ILE A 105 9.05 2.84 -12.54
C ILE A 105 9.73 3.51 -13.74
N ARG A 106 11.02 3.26 -13.96
CA ARG A 106 11.76 3.85 -15.09
C ARG A 106 11.24 3.44 -16.45
N ASP A 107 10.58 2.30 -16.54
CA ASP A 107 10.01 1.78 -17.79
C ASP A 107 8.57 2.30 -18.04
N LEU A 108 8.01 3.07 -17.11
CA LEU A 108 6.70 3.70 -17.26
C LEU A 108 6.79 5.03 -18.04
N PRO A 109 5.71 5.44 -18.75
CA PRO A 109 5.63 6.75 -19.38
C PRO A 109 5.36 7.85 -18.31
N LEU A 110 6.38 8.24 -17.56
CA LEU A 110 6.23 9.09 -16.36
C LEU A 110 5.54 10.44 -16.61
N GLU A 111 5.72 11.06 -17.78
CA GLU A 111 5.05 12.32 -18.15
C GLU A 111 3.52 12.15 -18.29
N GLU A 112 3.07 10.91 -18.46
CA GLU A 112 1.67 10.53 -18.61
C GLU A 112 1.01 10.09 -17.31
N LEU A 113 1.69 10.23 -16.16
CA LEU A 113 1.22 9.68 -14.88
C LEU A 113 1.06 10.76 -13.81
N ASP A 114 0.06 10.58 -12.97
CA ASP A 114 -0.18 11.41 -11.77
C ASP A 114 0.00 10.58 -10.49
N VAL A 115 -0.36 9.30 -10.55
CA VAL A 115 -0.30 8.37 -9.42
C VAL A 115 0.25 7.02 -9.86
N ILE A 116 1.18 6.49 -9.07
CA ILE A 116 1.62 5.09 -9.09
C ILE A 116 1.12 4.42 -7.82
N VAL A 117 0.42 3.31 -7.97
CA VAL A 117 0.06 2.47 -6.82
C VAL A 117 0.83 1.17 -6.90
N VAL A 118 1.54 0.84 -5.83
CA VAL A 118 2.22 -0.45 -5.69
C VAL A 118 1.33 -1.37 -4.86
N GLU A 119 0.80 -2.42 -5.46
CA GLU A 119 0.22 -3.53 -4.71
C GLU A 119 1.36 -4.44 -4.23
N ASN A 120 1.69 -4.39 -2.94
CA ASN A 120 2.77 -5.21 -2.40
C ASN A 120 2.33 -6.65 -2.17
N VAL A 121 3.30 -7.54 -1.98
CA VAL A 121 3.06 -8.94 -1.59
C VAL A 121 2.19 -8.99 -0.33
N GLY A 122 1.29 -9.97 -0.27
CA GLY A 122 0.40 -10.22 0.87
C GLY A 122 1.17 -10.54 2.16
N ASN A 123 1.58 -9.52 2.91
CA ASN A 123 2.35 -9.67 4.15
C ASN A 123 2.27 -8.41 5.02
N LEU A 124 1.93 -8.55 6.31
CA LEU A 124 1.83 -7.43 7.26
C LEU A 124 3.15 -7.09 7.96
N VAL A 125 4.18 -7.93 7.84
CA VAL A 125 5.46 -7.83 8.55
C VAL A 125 6.58 -7.39 7.61
N CYS A 126 6.92 -8.22 6.62
CA CYS A 126 8.04 -7.96 5.71
C CYS A 126 7.81 -6.64 4.97
N SER A 127 6.70 -6.52 4.24
CA SER A 127 6.38 -5.36 3.41
C SER A 127 6.32 -4.05 4.21
N ALA A 128 5.97 -4.11 5.49
CA ALA A 128 5.93 -2.95 6.37
C ALA A 128 7.33 -2.43 6.76
N ALA A 129 8.35 -3.29 6.78
CA ALA A 129 9.71 -2.93 7.19
C ALA A 129 10.57 -2.33 6.07
N PHE A 130 10.20 -2.56 4.81
CA PHE A 130 10.98 -2.07 3.67
C PHE A 130 10.43 -0.75 3.14
N ASP A 131 11.35 0.13 2.77
CA ASP A 131 11.08 1.36 2.05
C ASP A 131 11.34 1.08 0.56
N ILE A 132 10.36 1.35 -0.32
CA ILE A 132 10.48 1.19 -1.77
C ILE A 132 10.54 2.53 -2.51
N GLY A 133 10.67 3.63 -1.78
CA GLY A 133 10.68 4.99 -2.32
C GLY A 133 9.29 5.63 -2.40
N GLU A 134 8.30 5.02 -1.75
CA GLU A 134 6.93 5.54 -1.71
C GLU A 134 6.85 6.84 -0.91
N HIS A 135 5.78 7.59 -1.19
CA HIS A 135 5.39 8.75 -0.38
C HIS A 135 4.68 8.30 0.90
N GLY A 136 3.94 7.19 0.83
CA GLY A 136 3.17 6.69 1.95
C GLY A 136 2.74 5.24 1.80
N LYS A 137 2.66 4.57 2.95
CA LYS A 137 2.07 3.23 3.07
C LYS A 137 0.58 3.37 3.33
N VAL A 138 -0.23 2.55 2.67
CA VAL A 138 -1.66 2.40 2.97
C VAL A 138 -1.88 0.99 3.45
N ALA A 139 -2.35 0.86 4.69
CA ALA A 139 -2.64 -0.43 5.28
C ALA A 139 -4.04 -0.90 4.85
N ILE A 140 -4.10 -2.09 4.25
CA ILE A 140 -5.35 -2.75 3.87
C ILE A 140 -5.63 -3.83 4.89
N LEU A 141 -6.65 -3.63 5.71
CA LEU A 141 -7.04 -4.52 6.79
C LEU A 141 -8.46 -5.01 6.55
N SER A 142 -8.65 -6.30 6.32
CA SER A 142 -9.98 -6.87 6.21
C SER A 142 -10.59 -7.15 7.56
N ILE A 143 -11.88 -6.87 7.73
CA ILE A 143 -12.59 -7.20 8.98
C ILE A 143 -12.64 -8.71 9.27
N THR A 144 -12.41 -9.56 8.27
CA THR A 144 -12.30 -11.02 8.46
C THR A 144 -11.01 -11.45 9.16
N GLU A 145 -10.05 -10.54 9.31
CA GLU A 145 -8.75 -10.83 9.94
C GLU A 145 -8.78 -10.67 11.47
N GLY A 146 -9.80 -10.01 12.01
CA GLY A 146 -9.91 -9.69 13.45
C GLY A 146 -9.41 -8.29 13.81
N GLU A 147 -9.90 -7.78 14.94
CA GLU A 147 -9.74 -6.38 15.37
C GLU A 147 -8.32 -6.07 15.86
N ASP A 148 -7.59 -7.08 16.35
CA ASP A 148 -6.33 -6.97 17.08
C ASP A 148 -5.09 -6.71 16.21
N LYS A 149 -5.24 -6.73 14.88
CA LYS A 149 -4.15 -6.55 13.92
C LYS A 149 -3.34 -5.26 14.11
N PRO A 150 -3.93 -4.10 14.45
CA PRO A 150 -3.17 -2.90 14.76
C PRO A 150 -2.13 -3.11 15.86
N LEU A 151 -2.51 -3.78 16.95
CA LEU A 151 -1.61 -4.04 18.07
C LEU A 151 -0.60 -5.16 17.77
N LYS A 152 -0.99 -6.15 16.97
CA LYS A 152 -0.10 -7.26 16.57
C LYS A 152 0.96 -6.85 15.55
N TYR A 153 0.65 -5.90 14.66
CA TYR A 153 1.54 -5.46 13.59
C TYR A 153 1.79 -3.94 13.62
N PRO A 154 2.22 -3.37 14.76
CA PRO A 154 2.21 -1.93 14.98
C PRO A 154 3.14 -1.18 14.02
N ALA A 155 4.19 -1.83 13.50
CA ALA A 155 5.10 -1.22 12.54
C ALA A 155 4.40 -0.80 11.24
N LEU A 156 3.42 -1.57 10.76
CA LEU A 156 2.64 -1.18 9.58
C LEU A 156 1.76 0.02 9.89
N PHE A 157 0.90 -0.10 10.91
CA PHE A 157 -0.13 0.89 11.20
C PHE A 157 0.45 2.21 11.73
N ARG A 158 1.58 2.18 12.43
CA ARG A 158 2.30 3.39 12.87
C ARG A 158 2.85 4.20 11.69
N ASN A 159 3.34 3.52 10.66
CA ASN A 159 3.98 4.15 9.50
C ASN A 159 3.01 4.35 8.32
N ALA A 160 1.77 3.92 8.44
CA ALA A 160 0.75 4.11 7.41
C ALA A 160 0.26 5.57 7.40
N GLN A 161 -0.07 6.07 6.21
CA GLN A 161 -0.76 7.34 6.00
C GLN A 161 -2.28 7.19 5.99
N ALA A 162 -2.78 5.98 5.74
CA ALA A 162 -4.19 5.65 5.77
C ALA A 162 -4.40 4.16 6.04
N VAL A 163 -5.57 3.83 6.57
CA VAL A 163 -6.07 2.46 6.66
C VAL A 163 -7.36 2.34 5.87
N VAL A 164 -7.46 1.32 5.03
CA VAL A 164 -8.72 0.92 4.41
C VAL A 164 -9.20 -0.35 5.09
N LEU A 165 -10.33 -0.25 5.80
CA LEU A 165 -11.01 -1.41 6.39
C LEU A 165 -11.90 -2.04 5.33
N THR A 166 -11.53 -3.21 4.81
CA THR A 166 -12.23 -3.85 3.69
C THR A 166 -13.22 -4.91 4.15
N LYS A 167 -14.12 -5.30 3.22
CA LYS A 167 -15.19 -6.30 3.41
C LYS A 167 -16.22 -5.88 4.44
N MET A 168 -16.49 -4.58 4.58
CA MET A 168 -17.49 -4.06 5.53
C MET A 168 -18.92 -4.59 5.31
N ASP A 169 -19.22 -5.10 4.12
CA ASP A 169 -20.46 -5.84 3.83
C ASP A 169 -20.63 -7.11 4.68
N LEU A 170 -19.54 -7.71 5.15
CA LEU A 170 -19.58 -8.90 6.00
C LEU A 170 -19.82 -8.58 7.48
N LEU A 171 -19.82 -7.31 7.88
CA LEU A 171 -19.93 -6.93 9.29
C LEU A 171 -21.16 -7.54 10.00
N PRO A 172 -22.37 -7.62 9.40
CA PRO A 172 -23.52 -8.27 10.03
C PRO A 172 -23.36 -9.79 10.26
N HIS A 173 -22.38 -10.42 9.62
CA HIS A 173 -22.14 -11.87 9.65
C HIS A 173 -20.93 -12.25 10.50
N LEU A 174 -20.25 -11.29 11.13
CA LEU A 174 -19.03 -11.50 11.89
C LEU A 174 -19.20 -11.00 13.33
N ALA A 175 -18.48 -11.61 14.25
CA ALA A 175 -18.36 -11.10 15.63
C ALA A 175 -17.45 -9.85 15.73
N PHE A 176 -17.02 -9.30 14.58
CA PHE A 176 -16.07 -8.20 14.50
C PHE A 176 -16.64 -6.91 15.10
N LYS A 177 -15.97 -6.35 16.09
CA LYS A 177 -16.32 -5.11 16.78
C LYS A 177 -15.56 -3.93 16.17
N LEU A 178 -16.24 -3.22 15.26
CA LEU A 178 -15.65 -2.06 14.57
C LEU A 178 -15.05 -1.02 15.53
N GLN A 179 -15.75 -0.66 16.60
CA GLN A 179 -15.24 0.34 17.55
C GLN A 179 -13.98 -0.12 18.29
N THR A 180 -13.86 -1.41 18.58
CA THR A 180 -12.65 -1.99 19.18
C THR A 180 -11.46 -1.86 18.23
N CYS A 181 -11.63 -2.23 16.95
CA CYS A 181 -10.58 -2.06 15.93
C CYS A 181 -10.16 -0.59 15.77
N LEU A 182 -11.13 0.33 15.70
CA LEU A 182 -10.85 1.77 15.63
C LEU A 182 -10.11 2.27 16.88
N GLY A 183 -10.43 1.74 18.06
CA GLY A 183 -9.69 2.02 19.30
C GLY A 183 -8.24 1.60 19.21
N TYR A 184 -7.96 0.38 18.75
CA TYR A 184 -6.60 -0.11 18.57
C TYR A 184 -5.81 0.65 17.50
N LEU A 185 -6.45 1.04 16.39
CA LEU A 185 -5.83 1.91 15.39
C LEU A 185 -5.40 3.24 15.99
N ARG A 186 -6.26 3.90 16.77
CA ARG A 186 -5.94 5.17 17.44
C ARG A 186 -4.83 5.04 18.47
N GLN A 187 -4.76 3.91 19.19
CA GLN A 187 -3.66 3.65 20.13
C GLN A 187 -2.30 3.57 19.42
N VAL A 188 -2.26 3.04 18.20
CA VAL A 188 -1.02 2.90 17.43
C VAL A 188 -0.68 4.18 16.66
N ASN A 189 -1.68 4.86 16.11
CA ASN A 189 -1.55 6.11 15.38
C ASN A 189 -2.86 6.93 15.48
N ALA A 190 -2.86 7.93 16.36
CA ALA A 190 -4.05 8.72 16.70
C ALA A 190 -4.65 9.52 15.54
N ASN A 191 -3.82 9.91 14.56
CA ASN A 191 -4.21 10.76 13.44
C ASN A 191 -4.43 9.97 12.13
N LEU A 192 -4.39 8.63 12.19
CA LEU A 192 -4.49 7.78 11.01
C LEU A 192 -5.91 7.85 10.42
N PRO A 193 -6.11 8.38 9.20
CA PRO A 193 -7.41 8.32 8.56
C PRO A 193 -7.80 6.86 8.27
N VAL A 194 -9.03 6.52 8.61
CA VAL A 194 -9.60 5.18 8.43
C VAL A 194 -10.78 5.25 7.47
N PHE A 195 -10.76 4.38 6.46
CA PHE A 195 -11.80 4.29 5.43
C PHE A 195 -12.49 2.92 5.48
N PRO A 196 -13.67 2.81 6.12
CA PRO A 196 -14.48 1.62 6.05
C PRO A 196 -15.09 1.46 4.65
N VAL A 197 -14.73 0.37 3.96
CA VAL A 197 -15.08 0.12 2.56
C VAL A 197 -15.68 -1.27 2.37
N SER A 198 -16.75 -1.31 1.58
CA SER A 198 -17.21 -2.54 0.93
C SER A 198 -16.98 -2.40 -0.56
N ASN A 199 -16.10 -3.24 -1.11
CA ASN A 199 -15.82 -3.25 -2.55
C ASN A 199 -16.98 -3.86 -3.36
N VAL A 200 -17.84 -4.66 -2.72
CA VAL A 200 -19.01 -5.30 -3.33
C VAL A 200 -20.14 -4.27 -3.52
N SER A 201 -20.53 -3.60 -2.43
CA SER A 201 -21.61 -2.59 -2.48
C SER A 201 -21.13 -1.21 -2.96
N GLY A 202 -19.82 -0.96 -2.94
CA GLY A 202 -19.20 0.33 -3.22
C GLY A 202 -19.29 1.35 -2.08
N LYS A 203 -19.93 1.01 -0.96
CA LYS A 203 -20.03 1.88 0.22
C LYS A 203 -18.63 2.23 0.73
N GLY A 204 -18.41 3.52 1.00
CA GLY A 204 -17.14 4.05 1.52
C GLY A 204 -16.08 4.37 0.46
N LEU A 205 -16.18 3.81 -0.76
CA LEU A 205 -15.19 4.04 -1.83
C LEU A 205 -15.00 5.52 -2.16
N ARG A 206 -16.08 6.32 -2.15
CA ARG A 206 -16.01 7.76 -2.46
C ARG A 206 -15.12 8.54 -1.50
N ALA A 207 -15.12 8.20 -0.21
CA ALA A 207 -14.29 8.89 0.77
C ALA A 207 -12.81 8.53 0.57
N TRP A 208 -12.53 7.24 0.35
CA TRP A 208 -11.21 6.73 0.01
C TRP A 208 -10.64 7.36 -1.27
N THR A 209 -11.39 7.34 -2.37
CA THR A 209 -10.92 7.88 -3.66
C THR A 209 -10.74 9.39 -3.63
N ARG A 210 -11.55 10.12 -2.85
CA ARG A 210 -11.34 11.55 -2.61
C ARG A 210 -10.02 11.80 -1.89
N TRP A 211 -9.72 11.03 -0.84
CA TRP A 211 -8.47 11.17 -0.11
C TRP A 211 -7.26 10.96 -1.04
N LEU A 212 -7.31 9.97 -1.94
CA LEU A 212 -6.26 9.76 -2.95
C LEU A 212 -6.02 11.00 -3.83
N VAL A 213 -7.09 11.63 -4.32
CA VAL A 213 -7.01 12.86 -5.12
C VAL A 213 -6.43 14.02 -4.30
N GLU A 214 -6.84 14.15 -3.04
CA GLU A 214 -6.32 15.18 -2.13
C GLU A 214 -4.82 14.98 -1.84
N GLN A 215 -4.36 13.74 -1.63
CA GLN A 215 -2.93 13.44 -1.44
C GLN A 215 -2.11 13.81 -2.68
N GLN A 216 -2.60 13.48 -3.88
CA GLN A 216 -1.90 13.82 -5.11
C GLN A 216 -1.78 15.34 -5.27
N ARG A 217 -2.87 16.08 -5.01
CA ARG A 217 -2.87 17.55 -5.07
C ARG A 217 -1.99 18.19 -3.98
N ALA A 218 -1.92 17.61 -2.79
CA ALA A 218 -1.08 18.11 -1.71
C ALA A 218 0.42 17.93 -2.01
N GLY A 219 0.80 16.81 -2.65
CA GLY A 219 2.17 16.58 -3.13
C GLY A 219 2.65 17.63 -4.14
N LEU A 220 1.74 18.20 -4.94
CA LEU A 220 2.03 19.30 -5.86
C LEU A 220 2.38 20.60 -5.11
N LYS A 221 1.66 20.91 -4.02
CA LYS A 221 1.82 22.17 -3.25
C LYS A 221 3.09 22.23 -2.40
N THR A 222 3.63 21.08 -2.02
CA THR A 222 4.88 20.99 -1.23
C THR A 222 6.13 20.97 -2.10
N SER A 223 5.97 20.93 -3.43
CA SER A 223 7.04 20.87 -4.43
C SER A 223 7.20 22.17 -5.25
N SER A 224 6.36 23.17 -4.99
CA SER A 224 6.44 24.56 -5.47
C SER A 224 7.07 25.46 -4.42
#